data_AF-A0AB37U2K2-F1
#
_entry.id   AF-A0AB37U2K2-F1
#
_cell.length_a   1.000
_cell.length_b   1.000
_cell.length_c   1.000
_cell.angle_alpha   90.00
_cell.angle_beta   90.00
_cell.angle_gamma   90.00
#
_symmetry.space_group_name_H-M   'P 1'
#
loop_
_entity.id
_entity.type
_entity.pdbx_description
1 polymer ?
#
loop_
_entity_poly.entity_id
_entity_poly.type
_entity_poly.pdbx_seq_one_letter_code
_entity_poly.pdbx_strand_id
1 'polypeptide(L)'
;MTEPMAAGSFLRALRDEGLTVVEVGDWRHHNRNHTGAWGPVHGVMIHHTVTRGSAATVDICRKGYSGLPGPLCHGVITKDGRVHLVGYGRANHAGLGDDDVLRAVIAERALPADNEANTDGNRHFYGFECENLGDGQDPWPAAQLEAIERAAAAICRHHGWNERSVIGHLEWQPGKVDPRGFTMASMRDRIKNRLAGSSGRPEEDDVPTYLSLGMTDPLTLQPGQWKTIAWNEEYSDGADDHFPGGQTFAHNAHYNGLLTLVGQGVARGDELQVRVAEDEDGGGPTVRTFDPIEVVGTSGGTYGGVPVLGVVGAGRRAKIQLCHFGPEPVTITRATLRAHVWPL
;
A
#
# COMPACT_ATOMS: atom_id res chain seq x y z
N MET A 1 28.74 -2.78 -14.12
CA MET A 1 27.93 -3.67 -14.98
C MET A 1 26.98 -4.40 -14.05
N THR A 2 25.67 -4.29 -14.27
CA THR A 2 24.68 -4.90 -13.37
C THR A 2 24.40 -6.32 -13.83
N GLU A 3 24.71 -7.29 -12.99
CA GLU A 3 24.47 -8.70 -13.28
C GLU A 3 22.99 -9.02 -13.16
N PRO A 4 22.46 -9.94 -13.98
CA PRO A 4 21.10 -10.41 -13.77
C PRO A 4 20.95 -11.12 -12.42
N MET A 5 19.83 -10.89 -11.75
CA MET A 5 19.38 -11.68 -10.60
C MET A 5 19.49 -13.19 -10.87
N ALA A 6 19.73 -13.97 -9.80
CA ALA A 6 19.43 -15.39 -9.83
C ALA A 6 17.90 -15.60 -9.89
N ALA A 7 17.44 -16.65 -10.58
CA ALA A 7 16.01 -16.94 -10.76
C ALA A 7 15.24 -17.03 -9.42
N GLY A 8 15.87 -17.62 -8.40
CA GLY A 8 15.29 -17.69 -7.05
C GLY A 8 15.14 -16.32 -6.39
N SER A 9 16.10 -15.41 -6.58
CA SER A 9 16.05 -14.04 -6.08
C SER A 9 14.98 -13.22 -6.79
N PHE A 10 14.82 -13.41 -8.09
CA PHE A 10 13.76 -12.77 -8.86
C PHE A 10 12.35 -13.18 -8.40
N LEU A 11 12.10 -14.49 -8.25
CA LEU A 11 10.83 -14.97 -7.70
C LEU A 11 10.56 -14.39 -6.30
N ARG A 12 11.59 -14.38 -5.45
CA ARG A 12 11.48 -13.84 -4.08
C ARG A 12 11.16 -12.35 -4.11
N ALA A 13 11.89 -11.55 -4.88
CA ALA A 13 11.66 -10.11 -4.99
C ALA A 13 10.22 -9.79 -5.41
N LEU A 14 9.67 -10.51 -6.39
CA LEU A 14 8.27 -10.33 -6.79
C LEU A 14 7.28 -10.65 -5.66
N ARG A 15 7.50 -11.75 -4.92
CA ARG A 15 6.65 -12.14 -3.78
C ARG A 15 6.79 -11.16 -2.60
N ASP A 16 8.00 -10.68 -2.32
CA ASP A 16 8.27 -9.71 -1.25
C ASP A 16 7.62 -8.35 -1.54
N GLU A 17 7.46 -7.98 -2.82
CA GLU A 17 6.67 -6.82 -3.24
C GLU A 17 5.15 -7.11 -3.29
N GLY A 18 4.72 -8.26 -2.75
CA GLY A 18 3.32 -8.64 -2.53
C GLY A 18 2.58 -9.19 -3.74
N LEU A 19 3.28 -9.64 -4.79
CA LEU A 19 2.64 -10.22 -5.97
C LEU A 19 2.20 -11.67 -5.74
N THR A 20 1.03 -12.02 -6.28
CA THR A 20 0.64 -13.41 -6.48
C THR A 20 1.34 -13.97 -7.71
N VAL A 21 2.40 -14.75 -7.49
CA VAL A 21 3.24 -15.32 -8.56
C VAL A 21 2.87 -16.77 -8.85
N VAL A 22 2.60 -17.08 -10.12
CA VAL A 22 2.34 -18.41 -10.66
C VAL A 22 3.53 -18.90 -11.47
N GLU A 23 4.08 -20.05 -11.13
CA GLU A 23 5.24 -20.63 -11.81
C GLU A 23 4.78 -21.56 -12.94
N VAL A 24 5.16 -21.28 -14.20
CA VAL A 24 4.63 -22.01 -15.37
C VAL A 24 5.65 -22.98 -15.96
N GLY A 25 5.50 -24.27 -15.66
CA GLY A 25 6.42 -25.32 -16.09
C GLY A 25 7.85 -25.05 -15.59
N ASP A 26 8.86 -25.42 -16.39
CA ASP A 26 10.27 -25.17 -16.05
C ASP A 26 10.73 -23.75 -16.43
N TRP A 27 10.01 -22.73 -15.97
CA TRP A 27 10.28 -21.33 -16.32
C TRP A 27 11.72 -20.89 -15.97
N ARG A 28 12.33 -21.49 -14.94
CA ARG A 28 13.69 -21.16 -14.47
C ARG A 28 14.78 -21.48 -15.49
N HIS A 29 14.57 -22.50 -16.33
CA HIS A 29 15.53 -22.93 -17.33
C HIS A 29 15.02 -22.75 -18.77
N HIS A 30 13.81 -22.18 -18.93
CA HIS A 30 13.25 -21.87 -20.24
C HIS A 30 13.73 -20.49 -20.71
N ASN A 31 14.68 -20.47 -21.65
CA ASN A 31 15.28 -19.24 -22.18
C ASN A 31 15.90 -19.43 -23.58
N ARG A 32 16.40 -18.31 -24.11
CA ARG A 32 17.10 -18.20 -25.39
C ARG A 32 18.60 -17.97 -25.21
N ASN A 33 19.22 -18.35 -24.09
CA ASN A 33 20.65 -18.05 -23.84
C ASN A 33 21.58 -18.66 -24.92
N HIS A 34 21.15 -19.73 -25.59
CA HIS A 34 21.88 -20.32 -26.72
C HIS A 34 21.94 -19.40 -27.97
N THR A 35 21.10 -18.36 -28.06
CA THR A 35 21.12 -17.39 -29.17
C THR A 35 21.94 -16.15 -28.87
N GLY A 36 22.40 -15.97 -27.63
CA GLY A 36 23.17 -14.82 -27.21
C GLY A 36 23.22 -14.66 -25.70
N ALA A 37 24.15 -13.83 -25.23
CA ALA A 37 24.28 -13.52 -23.81
C ALA A 37 23.03 -12.84 -23.26
N TRP A 38 22.80 -13.03 -21.97
CA TRP A 38 21.88 -12.25 -21.16
C TRP A 38 22.68 -11.46 -20.14
N GLY A 39 22.35 -10.19 -19.96
CA GLY A 39 23.13 -9.27 -19.15
C GLY A 39 24.24 -8.55 -19.94
N PRO A 40 24.80 -7.45 -19.41
CA PRO A 40 24.33 -6.75 -18.21
C PRO A 40 22.88 -6.26 -18.37
N VAL A 41 22.11 -6.27 -17.30
CA VAL A 41 20.72 -5.79 -17.30
C VAL A 41 20.67 -4.34 -16.84
N HIS A 42 19.72 -3.57 -17.36
CA HIS A 42 19.64 -2.13 -17.11
C HIS A 42 18.23 -1.63 -16.80
N GLY A 43 17.20 -2.44 -17.04
CA GLY A 43 15.85 -2.00 -16.77
C GLY A 43 14.78 -3.07 -16.90
N VAL A 44 13.54 -2.60 -16.82
CA VAL A 44 12.31 -3.38 -16.98
C VAL A 44 11.57 -2.86 -18.21
N MET A 45 11.12 -3.77 -19.08
CA MET A 45 10.33 -3.42 -20.26
C MET A 45 8.91 -3.94 -20.12
N ILE A 46 7.94 -3.03 -20.25
CA ILE A 46 6.51 -3.34 -20.19
C ILE A 46 5.96 -3.45 -21.62
N HIS A 47 5.15 -4.48 -21.83
CA HIS A 47 4.49 -4.79 -23.10
C HIS A 47 2.99 -5.01 -22.88
N HIS A 48 2.22 -4.87 -23.96
CA HIS A 48 0.90 -5.52 -24.07
C HIS A 48 0.98 -6.67 -25.07
N THR A 49 0.13 -7.67 -24.88
CA THR A 49 0.26 -8.94 -25.61
C THR A 49 -0.51 -9.01 -26.93
N VAL A 50 -1.50 -8.13 -27.16
CA VAL A 50 -2.47 -8.25 -28.27
C VAL A 50 -3.25 -9.58 -28.18
N THR A 51 -3.56 -10.01 -26.95
CA THR A 51 -4.27 -11.26 -26.68
C THR A 51 -5.44 -11.03 -25.73
N ARG A 52 -6.24 -12.09 -25.53
CA ARG A 52 -7.28 -12.16 -24.51
C ARG A 52 -7.34 -13.54 -23.89
N GLY A 53 -7.75 -13.60 -22.64
CA GLY A 53 -7.87 -14.83 -21.89
C GLY A 53 -6.52 -15.24 -21.32
N SER A 54 -6.46 -15.39 -20.01
CA SER A 54 -5.22 -15.60 -19.26
C SER A 54 -4.48 -16.87 -19.71
N ALA A 55 -5.18 -18.00 -19.88
CA ALA A 55 -4.56 -19.26 -20.31
C ALA A 55 -3.90 -19.16 -21.70
N ALA A 56 -4.61 -18.57 -22.68
CA ALA A 56 -4.08 -18.40 -24.03
C ALA A 56 -2.89 -17.43 -24.06
N THR A 57 -2.98 -16.35 -23.29
CA THR A 57 -1.93 -15.33 -23.16
C THR A 57 -0.65 -15.91 -22.54
N VAL A 58 -0.79 -16.69 -21.47
CA VAL A 58 0.35 -17.37 -20.83
C VAL A 58 0.96 -18.42 -21.77
N ASP A 59 0.15 -19.19 -22.49
CA ASP A 59 0.64 -20.22 -23.40
C ASP A 59 1.46 -19.64 -24.56
N ILE A 60 0.95 -18.58 -25.20
CA ILE A 60 1.66 -17.92 -26.31
C ILE A 60 2.93 -17.21 -25.82
N CYS A 61 2.92 -16.54 -24.67
CA CYS A 61 4.14 -15.90 -24.14
C CYS A 61 5.20 -16.94 -23.75
N ARG A 62 4.79 -18.12 -23.27
CA ARG A 62 5.73 -19.19 -22.93
C ARG A 62 6.30 -19.85 -24.17
N LYS A 63 5.45 -20.28 -25.11
CA LYS A 63 5.86 -21.08 -26.28
C LYS A 63 6.37 -20.23 -27.44
N GLY A 64 5.88 -19.00 -27.55
CA GLY A 64 5.99 -18.20 -28.76
C GLY A 64 5.23 -18.84 -29.92
N TYR A 65 5.63 -18.47 -31.14
CA TYR A 65 5.11 -19.00 -32.38
C TYR A 65 6.24 -19.18 -33.40
N SER A 66 5.93 -19.73 -34.59
CA SER A 66 6.95 -20.10 -35.58
C SER A 66 7.90 -18.96 -35.97
N GLY A 67 7.39 -17.73 -36.07
CA GLY A 67 8.18 -16.53 -36.37
C GLY A 67 8.90 -15.90 -35.18
N LEU A 68 8.49 -16.22 -33.95
CA LEU A 68 9.10 -15.69 -32.73
C LEU A 68 9.01 -16.76 -31.62
N PRO A 69 10.02 -17.65 -31.51
CA PRO A 69 10.03 -18.70 -30.50
C PRO A 69 10.09 -18.11 -29.09
N GLY A 70 9.40 -18.75 -28.14
CA GLY A 70 9.40 -18.31 -26.75
C GLY A 70 10.69 -18.65 -25.98
N PRO A 71 10.82 -18.17 -24.74
CA PRO A 71 9.86 -17.28 -24.06
C PRO A 71 9.86 -15.86 -24.64
N LEU A 72 8.67 -15.25 -24.66
CA LEU A 72 8.45 -13.87 -25.11
C LEU A 72 8.55 -12.85 -23.98
N CYS A 73 8.82 -13.28 -22.75
CA CYS A 73 9.01 -12.42 -21.58
C CYS A 73 9.53 -13.25 -20.40
N HIS A 74 9.79 -12.57 -19.28
CA HIS A 74 10.11 -13.22 -18.01
C HIS A 74 8.82 -13.51 -17.21
N GLY A 75 7.88 -12.57 -17.23
CA GLY A 75 6.57 -12.70 -16.58
C GLY A 75 5.42 -12.22 -17.47
N VAL A 76 4.26 -12.88 -17.34
CA VAL A 76 2.99 -12.45 -17.94
C VAL A 76 2.08 -11.91 -16.86
N ILE A 77 1.48 -10.73 -17.05
CA ILE A 77 0.57 -10.12 -16.08
C ILE A 77 -0.87 -10.14 -16.63
N THR A 78 -1.71 -10.99 -16.03
CA THR A 78 -3.10 -11.20 -16.45
C THR A 78 -4.03 -10.16 -15.84
N LYS A 79 -5.27 -10.07 -16.37
CA LYS A 79 -6.26 -9.06 -15.95
C LYS A 79 -6.60 -9.11 -14.45
N ASP A 80 -6.43 -10.27 -13.81
CA ASP A 80 -6.64 -10.49 -12.37
C ASP A 80 -5.43 -10.08 -11.49
N GLY A 81 -4.37 -9.49 -12.07
CA GLY A 81 -3.18 -9.03 -11.35
C GLY A 81 -2.17 -10.14 -11.00
N ARG A 82 -2.38 -11.38 -11.46
CA ARG A 82 -1.40 -12.45 -11.26
C ARG A 82 -0.21 -12.31 -12.20
N VAL A 83 0.96 -12.69 -11.70
CA VAL A 83 2.21 -12.70 -12.48
C VAL A 83 2.62 -14.15 -12.75
N HIS A 84 2.54 -14.56 -14.01
CA HIS A 84 2.90 -15.90 -14.47
C HIS A 84 4.33 -15.91 -14.99
N LEU A 85 5.25 -16.58 -14.30
CA LEU A 85 6.64 -16.71 -14.75
C LEU A 85 6.73 -17.78 -15.82
N VAL A 86 7.17 -17.40 -17.02
CA VAL A 86 7.17 -18.26 -18.21
C VAL A 86 8.58 -18.56 -18.74
N GLY A 87 9.59 -17.76 -18.38
CA GLY A 87 10.97 -17.96 -18.79
C GLY A 87 11.95 -17.14 -17.95
N TYR A 88 13.24 -17.50 -17.99
CA TYR A 88 14.27 -16.80 -17.23
C TYR A 88 15.66 -16.90 -17.86
N GLY A 89 16.21 -15.74 -18.23
CA GLY A 89 17.38 -15.63 -19.10
C GLY A 89 17.07 -14.69 -20.27
N ARG A 90 17.85 -14.78 -21.35
CA ARG A 90 17.51 -14.10 -22.60
C ARG A 90 16.12 -14.54 -23.07
N ALA A 91 15.23 -13.59 -23.30
CA ALA A 91 13.88 -13.81 -23.84
C ALA A 91 13.69 -12.98 -25.12
N ASN A 92 12.78 -13.38 -25.99
CA ASN A 92 12.49 -12.69 -27.25
C ASN A 92 11.35 -11.68 -27.04
N HIS A 93 11.66 -10.50 -26.48
CA HIS A 93 10.64 -9.52 -26.08
C HIS A 93 10.93 -8.11 -26.61
N ALA A 94 12.12 -7.58 -26.34
CA ALA A 94 12.50 -6.21 -26.69
C ALA A 94 12.97 -6.05 -28.15
N GLY A 95 13.53 -7.10 -28.74
CA GLY A 95 14.08 -7.02 -30.11
C GLY A 95 15.18 -5.95 -30.26
N LEU A 96 15.32 -5.42 -31.48
CA LEU A 96 16.20 -4.29 -31.75
C LEU A 96 15.49 -2.97 -31.38
N GLY A 97 16.22 -2.07 -30.73
CA GLY A 97 15.76 -0.71 -30.47
C GLY A 97 16.91 0.27 -30.40
N ASP A 98 16.64 1.42 -29.80
CA ASP A 98 17.45 2.63 -29.90
C ASP A 98 18.58 2.66 -28.83
N ASP A 99 19.83 2.86 -29.24
CA ASP A 99 20.97 2.90 -28.30
C ASP A 99 21.00 4.18 -27.45
N ASP A 100 20.48 5.30 -27.94
CA ASP A 100 20.34 6.53 -27.17
C ASP A 100 19.33 6.36 -26.03
N VAL A 101 18.25 5.63 -26.29
CA VAL A 101 17.29 5.20 -25.24
C VAL A 101 17.98 4.28 -24.24
N LEU A 102 18.74 3.27 -24.68
CA LEU A 102 19.47 2.38 -23.76
C LEU A 102 20.43 3.16 -22.88
N ARG A 103 21.19 4.09 -23.46
CA ARG A 103 22.09 4.98 -22.71
C ARG A 103 21.35 5.84 -21.70
N ALA A 104 20.13 6.28 -22.02
CA ALA A 104 19.30 7.04 -21.09
C ALA A 104 18.77 6.19 -19.92
N VAL A 105 18.38 4.94 -20.18
CA VAL A 105 18.00 3.98 -19.14
C VAL A 105 19.18 3.69 -18.22
N ILE A 106 20.37 3.41 -18.79
CA ILE A 106 21.60 3.14 -18.02
C ILE A 106 21.97 4.31 -17.10
N ALA A 107 21.80 5.54 -17.59
CA ALA A 107 22.09 6.76 -16.84
C ALA A 107 20.91 7.25 -15.99
N GLU A 108 19.79 6.53 -15.98
CA GLU A 108 18.54 6.88 -15.29
C GLU A 108 18.12 8.34 -15.52
N ARG A 109 18.12 8.77 -16.79
CA ARG A 109 17.74 10.13 -17.22
C ARG A 109 16.44 10.13 -18.02
N ALA A 110 15.99 11.30 -18.44
CA ALA A 110 14.85 11.39 -19.36
C ALA A 110 15.17 10.70 -20.70
N LEU A 111 14.20 9.97 -21.25
CA LEU A 111 14.37 9.27 -22.51
C LEU A 111 14.34 10.27 -23.68
N PRO A 112 15.24 10.13 -24.67
CA PRO A 112 15.07 10.77 -25.96
C PRO A 112 13.89 10.14 -26.72
N ALA A 113 13.42 10.80 -27.77
CA ALA A 113 12.55 10.13 -28.74
C ALA A 113 13.36 9.07 -29.47
N ASP A 114 12.82 7.86 -29.57
CA ASP A 114 13.39 6.79 -30.36
C ASP A 114 13.32 7.13 -31.85
N ASN A 115 14.42 6.88 -32.56
CA ASN A 115 14.50 7.14 -34.00
C ASN A 115 15.25 6.05 -34.78
N GLU A 116 15.87 5.09 -34.08
CA GLU A 116 16.59 3.98 -34.70
C GLU A 116 16.41 2.64 -33.98
N ALA A 117 16.81 1.54 -34.63
CA ALA A 117 16.70 0.19 -34.10
C ALA A 117 17.99 -0.59 -34.38
N ASN A 118 19.06 -0.22 -33.68
CA ASN A 118 20.44 -0.68 -33.91
C ASN A 118 20.98 -1.57 -32.78
N THR A 119 20.25 -1.68 -31.65
CA THR A 119 20.75 -2.29 -30.41
C THR A 119 19.85 -3.42 -29.94
N ASP A 120 20.44 -4.57 -29.60
CA ASP A 120 19.72 -5.74 -29.09
C ASP A 120 19.27 -5.56 -27.63
N GLY A 121 17.97 -5.27 -27.43
CA GLY A 121 17.37 -5.09 -26.11
C GLY A 121 17.13 -6.39 -25.35
N ASN A 122 17.01 -7.55 -26.04
CA ASN A 122 16.64 -8.82 -25.42
C ASN A 122 17.61 -9.30 -24.31
N ARG A 123 18.84 -8.77 -24.31
CA ARG A 123 19.83 -9.08 -23.27
C ARG A 123 19.80 -8.12 -22.09
N HIS A 124 19.24 -6.92 -22.25
CA HIS A 124 19.41 -5.79 -21.34
C HIS A 124 18.21 -5.53 -20.42
N PHE A 125 17.06 -6.14 -20.68
CA PHE A 125 15.84 -5.84 -19.95
C PHE A 125 15.17 -7.09 -19.35
N TYR A 126 14.48 -6.89 -18.23
CA TYR A 126 13.47 -7.81 -17.75
C TYR A 126 12.14 -7.47 -18.42
N GLY A 127 11.63 -8.35 -19.28
CA GLY A 127 10.36 -8.15 -19.97
C GLY A 127 9.13 -8.66 -19.21
N PHE A 128 8.08 -7.84 -19.14
CA PHE A 128 6.73 -8.25 -18.72
C PHE A 128 5.70 -8.02 -19.83
N GLU A 129 4.98 -9.08 -20.15
CA GLU A 129 3.90 -9.09 -21.14
C GLU A 129 2.54 -9.02 -20.44
N CYS A 130 1.74 -8.00 -20.72
CA CYS A 130 0.49 -7.79 -20.00
C CYS A 130 -0.72 -8.08 -20.89
N GLU A 131 -1.65 -8.90 -20.39
CA GLU A 131 -2.87 -9.29 -21.09
C GLU A 131 -3.69 -8.05 -21.48
N ASN A 132 -3.67 -7.68 -22.76
CA ASN A 132 -4.48 -6.60 -23.31
C ASN A 132 -4.60 -6.74 -24.84
N LEU A 133 -5.71 -6.27 -25.43
CA LEU A 133 -5.92 -6.26 -26.89
C LEU A 133 -5.04 -5.27 -27.66
N GLY A 134 -4.48 -4.26 -26.99
CA GLY A 134 -3.63 -3.25 -27.63
C GLY A 134 -4.37 -2.24 -28.52
N ASP A 135 -5.70 -2.24 -28.49
CA ASP A 135 -6.54 -1.35 -29.30
C ASP A 135 -6.76 0.04 -28.67
N GLY A 136 -6.33 0.22 -27.42
CA GLY A 136 -6.53 1.44 -26.63
C GLY A 136 -7.96 1.59 -26.08
N GLN A 137 -8.80 0.56 -26.20
CA GLN A 137 -10.15 0.49 -25.64
C GLN A 137 -10.26 -0.58 -24.57
N ASP A 138 -9.53 -1.70 -24.72
CA ASP A 138 -9.49 -2.76 -23.73
C ASP A 138 -8.94 -2.24 -22.39
N PRO A 139 -9.74 -2.28 -21.31
CA PRO A 139 -9.37 -1.66 -20.05
C PRO A 139 -8.17 -2.33 -19.41
N TRP A 140 -7.43 -1.55 -18.63
CA TRP A 140 -6.41 -2.02 -17.71
C TRP A 140 -7.02 -2.05 -16.30
N PRO A 141 -7.42 -3.21 -15.76
CA PRO A 141 -7.95 -3.29 -14.40
C PRO A 141 -6.93 -2.78 -13.38
N ALA A 142 -7.42 -2.19 -12.28
CA ALA A 142 -6.56 -1.66 -11.22
C ALA A 142 -5.57 -2.69 -10.70
N ALA A 143 -6.02 -3.94 -10.47
CA ALA A 143 -5.16 -5.04 -10.04
C ALA A 143 -4.04 -5.37 -11.05
N GLN A 144 -4.29 -5.22 -12.35
CA GLN A 144 -3.26 -5.42 -13.38
C GLN A 144 -2.23 -4.28 -13.38
N LEU A 145 -2.69 -3.02 -13.26
CA LEU A 145 -1.79 -1.86 -13.17
C LEU A 145 -0.91 -1.90 -11.91
N GLU A 146 -1.51 -2.29 -10.78
CA GLU A 146 -0.79 -2.49 -9.53
C GLU A 146 0.24 -3.62 -9.64
N ALA A 147 -0.10 -4.71 -10.33
CA ALA A 147 0.85 -5.80 -10.56
C ALA A 147 2.04 -5.38 -11.44
N ILE A 148 1.82 -4.56 -12.47
CA ILE A 148 2.90 -3.97 -13.29
C ILE A 148 3.82 -3.12 -12.44
N GLU A 149 3.24 -2.23 -11.64
CA GLU A 149 3.97 -1.34 -10.73
C GLU A 149 4.81 -2.12 -9.72
N ARG A 150 4.22 -3.10 -9.02
CA ARG A 150 4.92 -3.95 -8.05
C ARG A 150 6.02 -4.78 -8.72
N ALA A 151 5.76 -5.35 -9.89
CA ALA A 151 6.76 -6.16 -10.60
C ALA A 151 7.99 -5.32 -11.00
N ALA A 152 7.74 -4.11 -11.53
CA ALA A 152 8.81 -3.19 -11.89
C ALA A 152 9.57 -2.67 -10.66
N ALA A 153 8.85 -2.26 -9.61
CA ALA A 153 9.44 -1.77 -8.36
C ALA A 153 10.29 -2.84 -7.67
N ALA A 154 9.85 -4.09 -7.61
CA ALA A 154 10.62 -5.21 -7.04
C ALA A 154 12.00 -5.34 -7.68
N ILE A 155 12.06 -5.22 -9.02
CA ILE A 155 13.30 -5.33 -9.79
C ILE A 155 14.18 -4.10 -9.61
N CYS A 156 13.59 -2.90 -9.70
CA CYS A 156 14.31 -1.65 -9.47
C CYS A 156 14.91 -1.63 -8.06
N ARG A 157 14.14 -2.02 -7.03
CA ARG A 157 14.59 -2.09 -5.64
C ARG A 157 15.75 -3.05 -5.47
N HIS A 158 15.73 -4.21 -6.12
CA HIS A 158 16.84 -5.16 -6.08
C HIS A 158 18.14 -4.56 -6.64
N HIS A 159 18.05 -3.87 -7.78
CA HIS A 159 19.22 -3.33 -8.48
C HIS A 159 19.64 -1.92 -8.01
N GLY A 160 18.86 -1.31 -7.11
CA GLY A 160 19.07 0.08 -6.70
C GLY A 160 18.72 1.10 -7.79
N TRP A 161 17.88 0.71 -8.75
CA TRP A 161 17.38 1.59 -9.81
C TRP A 161 16.18 2.42 -9.33
N ASN A 162 15.94 3.54 -9.99
CA ASN A 162 14.74 4.35 -9.88
C ASN A 162 13.73 4.03 -11.01
N GLU A 163 12.64 4.78 -11.06
CA GLU A 163 11.54 4.56 -12.01
C GLU A 163 11.97 4.72 -13.48
N ARG A 164 13.06 5.45 -13.76
CA ARG A 164 13.55 5.72 -15.12
C ARG A 164 14.17 4.52 -15.80
N SER A 165 14.49 3.47 -15.04
CA SER A 165 14.86 2.16 -15.60
C SER A 165 13.66 1.36 -16.13
N VAL A 166 12.44 1.90 -16.05
CA VAL A 166 11.21 1.23 -16.50
C VAL A 166 10.66 1.93 -17.74
N ILE A 167 10.61 1.20 -18.85
CA ILE A 167 10.21 1.73 -20.15
C ILE A 167 9.12 0.86 -20.80
N GLY A 168 8.32 1.49 -21.66
CA GLY A 168 7.46 0.77 -22.60
C GLY A 168 8.22 0.40 -23.86
N HIS A 169 7.79 -0.64 -24.57
CA HIS A 169 8.35 -0.98 -25.88
C HIS A 169 8.20 0.16 -26.90
N LEU A 170 7.11 0.93 -26.80
CA LEU A 170 6.85 2.14 -27.59
C LEU A 170 7.87 3.26 -27.36
N GLU A 171 8.65 3.20 -26.27
CA GLU A 171 9.73 4.14 -25.97
C GLU A 171 11.10 3.57 -26.36
N TRP A 172 11.16 2.31 -26.83
CA TRP A 172 12.39 1.57 -27.14
C TRP A 172 12.65 1.44 -28.65
N GLN A 173 11.60 1.24 -29.45
CA GLN A 173 11.72 0.91 -30.86
C GLN A 173 10.74 1.72 -31.73
N PRO A 174 11.23 2.38 -32.80
CA PRO A 174 10.39 3.13 -33.73
C PRO A 174 9.26 2.29 -34.33
N GLY A 175 8.04 2.82 -34.21
CA GLY A 175 6.82 2.19 -34.76
C GLY A 175 6.16 1.16 -33.84
N LYS A 176 6.73 0.89 -32.66
CA LYS A 176 6.02 0.14 -31.60
C LYS A 176 5.01 1.03 -30.89
N VAL A 177 3.93 0.40 -30.42
CA VAL A 177 2.80 1.10 -29.79
C VAL A 177 2.48 0.56 -28.40
N ASP A 178 3.19 -0.49 -27.95
CA ASP A 178 2.94 -1.18 -26.69
C ASP A 178 3.78 -0.66 -25.51
N PRO A 179 3.20 -0.51 -24.30
CA PRO A 179 1.79 -0.66 -23.94
C PRO A 179 0.92 0.52 -24.39
N ARG A 180 -0.38 0.26 -24.64
CA ARG A 180 -1.35 1.26 -25.09
C ARG A 180 -2.52 1.31 -24.11
N GLY A 181 -2.96 2.51 -23.73
CA GLY A 181 -4.12 2.74 -22.85
C GLY A 181 -3.77 3.48 -21.55
N PHE A 182 -2.54 3.35 -21.06
CA PHE A 182 -1.96 4.23 -20.03
C PHE A 182 -0.65 4.82 -20.54
N THR A 183 -0.10 5.85 -19.88
CA THR A 183 1.19 6.43 -20.26
C THR A 183 2.31 5.86 -19.40
N MET A 184 3.48 5.63 -20.00
CA MET A 184 4.64 5.20 -19.22
C MET A 184 5.07 6.24 -18.18
N ALA A 185 4.78 7.52 -18.40
CA ALA A 185 4.94 8.57 -17.37
C ALA A 185 4.07 8.29 -16.13
N SER A 186 2.77 8.01 -16.30
CA SER A 186 1.90 7.72 -15.16
C SER A 186 2.29 6.43 -14.44
N MET A 187 2.79 5.42 -15.18
CA MET A 187 3.28 4.19 -14.56
C MET A 187 4.58 4.42 -13.78
N ARG A 188 5.52 5.20 -14.32
CA ARG A 188 6.75 5.58 -13.63
C ARG A 188 6.47 6.38 -12.36
N ASP A 189 5.47 7.26 -12.35
CA ASP A 189 5.07 7.99 -11.13
C ASP A 189 4.60 7.02 -10.02
N ARG A 190 3.80 6.00 -10.38
CA ARG A 190 3.38 4.95 -9.43
C ARG A 190 4.59 4.19 -8.87
N ILE A 191 5.51 3.78 -9.74
CA ILE A 191 6.72 3.05 -9.36
C ILE A 191 7.62 3.90 -8.46
N LYS A 192 7.80 5.18 -8.79
CA LYS A 192 8.57 6.12 -7.97
C LYS A 192 8.00 6.23 -6.57
N ASN A 193 6.69 6.40 -6.44
CA ASN A 193 6.02 6.47 -5.14
C ASN A 193 6.20 5.17 -4.35
N ARG A 194 6.02 4.02 -5.00
CA ARG A 194 6.26 2.70 -4.39
C ARG A 194 7.71 2.49 -3.96
N LEU A 195 8.69 2.97 -4.74
CA LEU A 195 10.09 2.85 -4.36
C LEU A 195 10.42 3.71 -3.14
N ALA A 196 9.80 4.89 -3.01
CA ALA A 196 9.92 5.78 -1.87
C ALA A 196 9.27 5.23 -0.60
N GLY A 197 8.16 4.48 -0.72
CA GLY A 197 7.56 3.72 0.39
C GLY A 197 8.27 2.37 0.60
N SER A 198 9.04 2.22 1.67
CA SER A 198 9.72 0.95 1.98
C SER A 198 8.72 -0.17 2.32
N SER A 199 8.74 -1.25 1.54
CA SER A 199 8.34 -2.63 1.86
C SER A 199 6.95 -2.88 2.50
N GLY A 200 6.02 -3.40 1.68
CA GLY A 200 5.31 -4.64 2.03
C GLY A 200 4.35 -4.62 3.22
N ARG A 201 3.33 -3.77 3.18
CA ARG A 201 1.93 -4.10 3.50
C ARG A 201 1.05 -3.32 2.50
N PRO A 202 -0.16 -3.78 2.16
CA PRO A 202 -1.05 -2.90 1.41
C PRO A 202 -1.17 -1.62 2.22
N GLU A 203 -0.89 -0.46 1.60
CA GLU A 203 -1.70 0.70 1.92
C GLU A 203 -3.13 0.21 1.63
N GLU A 204 -3.84 -0.21 2.68
CA GLU A 204 -5.23 0.19 2.75
C GLU A 204 -5.20 1.68 2.38
N ASP A 205 -5.99 2.05 1.37
CA ASP A 205 -6.27 3.47 1.09
C ASP A 205 -6.31 4.24 2.41
N ASP A 206 -5.98 5.54 2.42
CA ASP A 206 -6.20 6.45 3.56
C ASP A 206 -7.71 6.53 3.92
N VAL A 207 -8.28 5.39 4.31
CA VAL A 207 -9.64 5.14 4.72
C VAL A 207 -9.61 4.99 6.22
N PRO A 208 -10.66 5.46 6.90
CA PRO A 208 -10.74 5.29 8.32
C PRO A 208 -10.81 3.82 8.73
N THR A 209 -9.89 3.42 9.60
CA THR A 209 -10.01 2.19 10.38
C THR A 209 -11.08 2.38 11.45
N TYR A 210 -11.82 1.31 11.76
CA TYR A 210 -12.84 1.35 12.80
C TYR A 210 -12.25 0.91 14.14
N LEU A 211 -12.26 1.83 15.10
CA LEU A 211 -11.87 1.64 16.48
C LEU A 211 -13.10 1.51 17.37
N SER A 212 -13.14 0.47 18.23
CA SER A 212 -14.16 0.31 19.25
C SER A 212 -13.55 -0.15 20.58
N LEU A 213 -13.44 0.77 21.53
CA LEU A 213 -12.85 0.55 22.85
C LEU A 213 -13.92 0.57 23.96
N GLY A 214 -13.72 -0.28 24.96
CA GLY A 214 -14.58 -0.43 26.13
C GLY A 214 -13.82 -0.15 27.43
N MET A 215 -14.48 0.58 28.34
CA MET A 215 -14.16 0.57 29.77
C MET A 215 -15.25 -0.24 30.47
N THR A 216 -14.91 -1.38 31.05
CA THR A 216 -15.80 -2.25 31.83
C THR A 216 -15.44 -2.30 33.32
N ASP A 217 -14.20 -1.93 33.67
CA ASP A 217 -13.83 -1.70 35.07
C ASP A 217 -14.41 -0.36 35.57
N PRO A 218 -15.14 -0.34 36.70
CA PRO A 218 -15.76 0.89 37.18
C PRO A 218 -14.75 1.99 37.52
N LEU A 219 -15.02 3.21 37.06
CA LEU A 219 -14.23 4.41 37.37
C LEU A 219 -15.01 5.34 38.29
N THR A 220 -14.59 5.45 39.55
CA THR A 220 -15.17 6.42 40.50
C THR A 220 -14.55 7.79 40.32
N LEU A 221 -15.38 8.80 40.06
CA LEU A 221 -15.02 10.21 39.97
C LEU A 221 -15.34 10.90 41.29
N GLN A 222 -14.35 11.59 41.85
CA GLN A 222 -14.55 12.51 42.96
C GLN A 222 -14.95 13.88 42.40
N PRO A 223 -15.81 14.66 43.09
CA PRO A 223 -16.18 16.00 42.63
C PRO A 223 -14.96 16.88 42.31
N GLY A 224 -14.96 17.50 41.13
CA GLY A 224 -13.91 18.40 40.66
C GLY A 224 -12.58 17.73 40.27
N GLN A 225 -12.48 16.40 40.29
CA GLN A 225 -11.25 15.69 39.92
C GLN A 225 -11.33 15.09 38.51
N TRP A 226 -10.42 15.54 37.65
CA TRP A 226 -10.21 14.95 36.33
C TRP A 226 -9.57 13.57 36.44
N LYS A 227 -10.21 12.57 35.82
CA LYS A 227 -9.64 11.22 35.66
C LYS A 227 -9.66 10.80 34.20
N THR A 228 -8.67 10.00 33.82
CA THR A 228 -8.57 9.43 32.48
C THR A 228 -9.28 8.08 32.42
N ILE A 229 -9.98 7.82 31.32
CA ILE A 229 -10.54 6.49 31.04
C ILE A 229 -9.41 5.52 30.71
N ALA A 230 -9.41 4.35 31.35
CA ALA A 230 -8.58 3.23 30.94
C ALA A 230 -9.43 2.27 30.09
N TRP A 231 -8.96 1.93 28.90
CA TRP A 231 -9.66 1.00 28.02
C TRP A 231 -9.17 -0.41 28.32
N ASN A 232 -10.00 -1.17 29.04
CA ASN A 232 -9.69 -2.53 29.50
C ASN A 232 -10.37 -3.61 28.63
N GLU A 233 -11.26 -3.21 27.72
CA GLU A 233 -11.80 -4.06 26.67
C GLU A 233 -11.59 -3.45 25.29
N GLU A 234 -11.24 -4.30 24.33
CA GLU A 234 -11.02 -3.94 22.95
C GLU A 234 -11.98 -4.77 22.10
N TYR A 235 -12.96 -4.11 21.50
CA TYR A 235 -13.96 -4.77 20.66
C TYR A 235 -13.54 -4.80 19.18
N SER A 236 -12.68 -3.86 18.77
CA SER A 236 -12.07 -3.74 17.44
C SER A 236 -10.93 -2.71 17.49
N ASP A 237 -9.67 -3.12 17.27
CA ASP A 237 -8.54 -2.25 16.97
C ASP A 237 -7.83 -2.72 15.69
N GLY A 238 -8.32 -2.28 14.54
CA GLY A 238 -7.74 -2.66 13.25
C GLY A 238 -6.32 -2.11 13.03
N ALA A 239 -5.92 -1.07 13.78
CA ALA A 239 -4.67 -0.35 13.59
C ALA A 239 -3.55 -0.81 14.55
N ASP A 240 -3.87 -1.62 15.57
CA ASP A 240 -2.95 -2.09 16.61
C ASP A 240 -2.28 -0.90 17.37
N ASP A 241 -3.01 0.22 17.47
CA ASP A 241 -2.55 1.48 18.07
C ASP A 241 -2.76 1.50 19.60
N HIS A 242 -3.48 0.53 20.15
CA HIS A 242 -3.76 0.37 21.57
C HIS A 242 -2.90 -0.72 22.23
N PHE A 243 -2.25 -0.39 23.33
CA PHE A 243 -1.68 -1.40 24.22
C PHE A 243 -2.73 -1.84 25.25
N PRO A 244 -2.92 -3.14 25.55
CA PRO A 244 -3.90 -3.60 26.52
C PRO A 244 -3.83 -2.84 27.86
N GLY A 245 -4.96 -2.26 28.30
CA GLY A 245 -5.04 -1.42 29.50
C GLY A 245 -4.58 0.04 29.31
N GLY A 246 -4.29 0.45 28.09
CA GLY A 246 -3.86 1.80 27.72
C GLY A 246 -4.95 2.86 27.92
N GLN A 247 -4.51 4.08 28.21
CA GLN A 247 -5.38 5.25 28.42
C GLN A 247 -5.62 6.07 27.13
N THR A 248 -4.83 5.82 26.10
CA THR A 248 -4.84 6.58 24.84
C THR A 248 -5.53 5.80 23.74
N PHE A 249 -6.17 6.47 22.79
CA PHE A 249 -6.96 5.82 21.72
C PHE A 249 -6.53 6.18 20.30
N ALA A 250 -5.63 7.17 20.11
CA ALA A 250 -5.13 7.55 18.80
C ALA A 250 -3.73 8.18 18.91
N HIS A 251 -2.91 8.03 17.87
CA HIS A 251 -1.59 8.63 17.72
C HIS A 251 -1.39 8.97 16.24
N ASN A 252 -0.72 10.09 15.92
CA ASN A 252 -0.44 10.53 14.56
C ASN A 252 -1.61 10.35 13.56
N ALA A 253 -2.81 10.77 13.95
CA ALA A 253 -4.05 10.43 13.25
C ALA A 253 -5.11 11.54 13.32
N HIS A 254 -5.98 11.52 12.33
CA HIS A 254 -7.32 12.11 12.40
C HIS A 254 -8.28 11.12 13.07
N TYR A 255 -9.22 11.63 13.85
CA TYR A 255 -10.25 10.81 14.48
C TYR A 255 -11.62 11.48 14.47
N ASN A 256 -12.66 10.66 14.28
CA ASN A 256 -14.06 11.07 14.37
C ASN A 256 -14.90 9.93 14.95
N GLY A 257 -15.54 10.17 16.09
CA GLY A 257 -16.27 9.15 16.80
C GLY A 257 -17.28 9.67 17.82
N LEU A 258 -17.85 8.71 18.55
CA LEU A 258 -18.82 8.92 19.60
C LEU A 258 -18.39 8.14 20.84
N LEU A 259 -18.27 8.83 21.96
CA LEU A 259 -18.15 8.24 23.28
C LEU A 259 -19.54 8.10 23.89
N THR A 260 -19.85 6.94 24.46
CA THR A 260 -21.06 6.71 25.25
C THR A 260 -20.69 6.38 26.69
N LEU A 261 -21.44 6.93 27.65
CA LEU A 261 -21.16 6.78 29.09
C LEU A 261 -22.37 6.25 29.84
N VAL A 262 -22.13 5.25 30.69
CA VAL A 262 -23.09 4.68 31.64
C VAL A 262 -22.55 4.92 33.05
N GLY A 263 -23.36 5.59 33.86
CA GLY A 263 -23.00 6.02 35.20
C GLY A 263 -23.94 5.45 36.26
N GLN A 264 -23.54 5.60 37.51
CA GLN A 264 -24.38 5.37 38.68
C GLN A 264 -24.11 6.50 39.66
N GLY A 265 -25.17 7.01 40.28
CA GLY A 265 -25.09 8.10 41.24
C GLY A 265 -25.05 9.51 40.65
N VAL A 266 -25.04 9.68 39.32
CA VAL A 266 -25.15 11.00 38.70
C VAL A 266 -26.60 11.50 38.84
N ALA A 267 -26.86 12.46 39.73
CA ALA A 267 -28.20 12.94 39.97
C ALA A 267 -28.70 13.79 38.79
N ARG A 268 -30.02 13.91 38.65
CA ARG A 268 -30.63 14.73 37.61
C ARG A 268 -30.21 16.19 37.78
N GLY A 269 -29.59 16.77 36.77
CA GLY A 269 -29.12 18.15 36.81
C GLY A 269 -27.64 18.30 37.18
N ASP A 270 -27.01 17.26 37.73
CA ASP A 270 -25.57 17.31 37.99
C ASP A 270 -24.78 17.24 36.69
N GLU A 271 -23.63 17.91 36.68
CA GLU A 271 -22.79 18.05 35.50
C GLU A 271 -21.69 16.98 35.46
N LEU A 272 -21.50 16.39 34.28
CA LEU A 272 -20.35 15.58 33.91
C LEU A 272 -19.66 16.27 32.72
N GLN A 273 -18.39 16.59 32.89
CA GLN A 273 -17.55 17.14 31.83
C GLN A 273 -16.70 16.04 31.22
N VAL A 274 -16.61 16.07 29.89
CA VAL A 274 -15.79 15.16 29.10
C VAL A 274 -14.89 15.97 28.20
N ARG A 275 -13.59 15.67 28.16
CA ARG A 275 -12.68 16.31 27.22
C ARG A 275 -11.70 15.33 26.61
N VAL A 276 -11.19 15.70 25.44
CA VAL A 276 -9.97 15.11 24.92
C VAL A 276 -8.77 15.79 25.58
N ALA A 277 -7.73 15.01 25.85
CA ALA A 277 -6.41 15.49 26.23
C ALA A 277 -5.34 14.74 25.42
N GLU A 278 -4.14 15.30 25.34
CA GLU A 278 -3.01 14.66 24.66
C GLU A 278 -1.84 14.51 25.63
N ASP A 279 -1.26 13.32 25.64
CA ASP A 279 0.01 13.03 26.31
C ASP A 279 1.17 13.12 25.33
N GLU A 280 2.36 13.38 25.85
CA GLU A 280 3.61 13.11 25.13
C GLU A 280 3.73 11.59 24.88
N ASP A 281 4.17 11.22 23.69
CA ASP A 281 4.32 9.81 23.32
C ASP A 281 5.32 9.06 24.21
N GLY A 282 5.15 7.74 24.34
CA GLY A 282 5.94 6.92 25.27
C GLY A 282 5.47 6.96 26.73
N GLY A 283 4.26 7.48 26.99
CA GLY A 283 3.66 7.51 28.33
C GLY A 283 4.06 8.73 29.18
N GLY A 284 4.40 9.84 28.51
CA GLY A 284 4.73 11.10 29.15
C GLY A 284 3.51 11.83 29.75
N PRO A 285 3.71 13.02 30.33
CA PRO A 285 2.64 13.78 30.98
C PRO A 285 1.61 14.31 29.96
N THR A 286 0.44 14.73 30.48
CA THR A 286 -0.53 15.50 29.69
C THR A 286 0.09 16.82 29.26
N VAL A 287 0.24 17.03 27.95
CA VAL A 287 0.80 18.24 27.34
C VAL A 287 -0.26 19.17 26.78
N ARG A 288 -1.47 18.65 26.51
CA ARG A 288 -2.58 19.45 25.98
C ARG A 288 -3.93 18.97 26.51
N THR A 289 -4.83 19.91 26.73
CA THR A 289 -6.24 19.64 27.04
C THR A 289 -7.12 20.48 26.14
N PHE A 290 -8.21 19.91 25.65
CA PHE A 290 -9.22 20.62 24.87
C PHE A 290 -10.38 21.05 25.77
N ASP A 291 -11.20 21.98 25.26
CA ASP A 291 -12.39 22.44 25.95
C ASP A 291 -13.35 21.27 26.23
N PRO A 292 -13.95 21.20 27.44
CA PRO A 292 -14.84 20.12 27.78
C PRO A 292 -16.21 20.26 27.12
N ILE A 293 -16.83 19.12 26.87
CA ILE A 293 -18.25 18.99 26.56
C ILE A 293 -18.96 18.66 27.88
N GLU A 294 -19.95 19.47 28.21
CA GLU A 294 -20.79 19.30 29.39
C GLU A 294 -21.98 18.40 29.08
N VAL A 295 -22.24 17.45 29.98
CA VAL A 295 -23.32 16.49 29.89
C VAL A 295 -24.05 16.49 31.22
N VAL A 296 -25.38 16.49 31.18
CA VAL A 296 -26.21 16.59 32.39
C VAL A 296 -26.79 15.24 32.77
N GLY A 297 -26.80 14.94 34.07
CA GLY A 297 -27.43 13.75 34.63
C GLY A 297 -28.90 13.61 34.24
N THR A 298 -29.31 12.42 33.81
CA THR A 298 -30.72 12.09 33.52
C THR A 298 -31.18 10.86 34.32
N SER A 299 -32.48 10.58 34.33
CA SER A 299 -33.05 9.46 35.10
C SER A 299 -32.81 8.08 34.47
N GLY A 300 -32.30 7.99 33.24
CA GLY A 300 -31.88 6.74 32.61
C GLY A 300 -30.38 6.59 32.77
N GLY A 301 -29.88 5.43 33.22
CA GLY A 301 -28.47 5.20 33.54
C GLY A 301 -27.45 5.37 32.39
N THR A 302 -27.87 5.82 31.20
CA THR A 302 -26.98 6.27 30.12
C THR A 302 -27.00 7.79 30.08
N TYR A 303 -25.84 8.41 30.23
CA TYR A 303 -25.76 9.84 30.54
C TYR A 303 -25.39 10.71 29.34
N GLY A 304 -24.89 10.15 28.24
CA GLY A 304 -24.75 10.93 27.00
C GLY A 304 -23.96 10.22 25.91
N GLY A 305 -24.15 10.72 24.68
CA GLY A 305 -23.27 10.49 23.53
C GLY A 305 -22.44 11.75 23.30
N VAL A 306 -21.15 11.67 23.57
CA VAL A 306 -20.21 12.79 23.44
C VAL A 306 -19.43 12.63 22.15
N PRO A 307 -19.54 13.56 21.18
CA PRO A 307 -18.74 13.50 19.97
C PRO A 307 -17.25 13.67 20.31
N VAL A 308 -16.41 12.84 19.70
CA VAL A 308 -14.96 12.88 19.85
C VAL A 308 -14.38 13.07 18.46
N LEU A 309 -13.94 14.29 18.16
CA LEU A 309 -13.35 14.63 16.87
C LEU A 309 -12.07 15.44 17.04
N GLY A 310 -11.12 15.25 16.13
CA GLY A 310 -9.89 16.03 16.13
C GLY A 310 -8.74 15.38 15.38
N VAL A 311 -7.55 15.85 15.73
CA VAL A 311 -6.29 15.46 15.13
C VAL A 311 -5.22 15.44 16.21
N VAL A 312 -4.43 14.37 16.25
CA VAL A 312 -3.28 14.23 17.15
C VAL A 312 -2.03 13.99 16.31
N GLY A 313 -1.06 14.89 16.39
CA GLY A 313 0.15 14.82 15.57
C GLY A 313 1.21 13.83 16.07
N ALA A 314 2.22 13.57 15.25
CA ALA A 314 3.40 12.80 15.63
C ALA A 314 4.00 13.26 16.96
N GLY A 315 4.35 12.30 17.84
CA GLY A 315 4.89 12.55 19.17
C GLY A 315 3.85 12.81 20.27
N ARG A 316 2.55 12.66 19.98
CA ARG A 316 1.46 12.79 20.97
C ARG A 316 0.46 11.64 20.86
N ARG A 317 -0.26 11.38 21.95
CA ARG A 317 -1.33 10.39 22.01
C ARG A 317 -2.60 10.99 22.62
N ALA A 318 -3.75 10.79 21.97
CA ALA A 318 -5.03 11.31 22.44
C ALA A 318 -5.65 10.38 23.51
N LYS A 319 -6.25 10.96 24.55
CA LYS A 319 -6.97 10.27 25.63
C LYS A 319 -8.26 11.00 26.00
N ILE A 320 -9.14 10.32 26.73
CA ILE A 320 -10.40 10.90 27.22
C ILE A 320 -10.32 11.10 28.73
N GLN A 321 -10.66 12.29 29.18
CA GLN A 321 -10.77 12.63 30.59
C GLN A 321 -12.20 13.00 30.97
N LEU A 322 -12.58 12.62 32.18
CA LEU A 322 -13.89 12.86 32.78
C LEU A 322 -13.71 13.65 34.09
N CYS A 323 -14.62 14.56 34.36
CA CYS A 323 -14.77 15.23 35.64
C CYS A 323 -16.25 15.39 35.94
N HIS A 324 -16.62 15.42 37.22
CA HIS A 324 -18.01 15.59 37.66
C HIS A 324 -18.11 16.71 38.69
N PHE A 325 -19.22 17.45 38.68
CA PHE A 325 -19.48 18.58 39.56
C PHE A 325 -20.80 18.45 40.33
N GLY A 326 -20.99 17.34 41.02
CA GLY A 326 -22.07 17.12 41.99
C GLY A 326 -21.55 17.04 43.43
N PRO A 327 -22.46 16.90 44.40
CA PRO A 327 -22.12 16.91 45.83
C PRO A 327 -21.44 15.62 46.30
N GLU A 328 -21.63 14.51 45.61
CA GLU A 328 -21.18 13.18 46.01
C GLU A 328 -20.36 12.50 44.89
N PRO A 329 -19.51 11.52 45.21
CA PRO A 329 -18.80 10.74 44.19
C PRO A 329 -19.76 9.99 43.26
N VAL A 330 -19.40 9.93 41.98
CA VAL A 330 -20.16 9.17 40.96
C VAL A 330 -19.31 8.07 40.37
N THR A 331 -19.94 7.00 39.91
CA THR A 331 -19.22 5.87 39.29
C THR A 331 -19.62 5.72 37.84
N ILE A 332 -18.65 5.83 36.93
CA ILE A 332 -18.84 5.44 35.54
C ILE A 332 -18.64 3.93 35.46
N THR A 333 -19.71 3.21 35.18
CA THR A 333 -19.72 1.74 35.16
C THR A 333 -19.40 1.19 33.79
N ARG A 334 -19.63 1.97 32.72
CA ARG A 334 -19.22 1.60 31.38
C ARG A 334 -18.94 2.84 30.54
N ALA A 335 -17.88 2.78 29.73
CA ALA A 335 -17.66 3.70 28.63
C ALA A 335 -17.45 2.91 27.34
N THR A 336 -17.95 3.41 26.21
CA THR A 336 -17.66 2.84 24.90
C THR A 336 -17.32 3.96 23.93
N LEU A 337 -16.11 3.93 23.39
CA LEU A 337 -15.68 4.81 22.30
C LEU A 337 -15.78 4.04 21.00
N ARG A 338 -16.51 4.59 20.04
CA ARG A 338 -16.54 4.10 18.65
C ARG A 338 -16.07 5.21 17.74
N ALA A 339 -14.98 5.01 17.05
CA ALA A 339 -14.36 6.03 16.23
C ALA A 339 -13.86 5.45 14.91
N HIS A 340 -13.81 6.34 13.93
CA HIS A 340 -13.05 6.16 12.72
C HIS A 340 -11.72 6.88 12.91
N VAL A 341 -10.60 6.18 12.68
CA VAL A 341 -9.24 6.71 12.85
C VAL A 341 -8.46 6.47 11.57
N TRP A 342 -7.79 7.49 11.05
CA TRP A 342 -6.94 7.36 9.87
C TRP A 342 -5.64 8.14 10.05
N PRO A 343 -4.52 7.66 9.45
CA PRO A 343 -3.22 8.30 9.59
C PRO A 343 -3.20 9.77 9.12
N LEU A 344 -2.28 10.54 9.71
CA LEU A 344 -1.94 11.91 9.30
C LEU A 344 -0.90 11.96 8.18
#